data_AF-A0A821L1E9-F1
#
_entry.id   AF-A0A821L1E9-F1
#
_cell.length_a   1.000
_cell.length_b   1.000
_cell.length_c   1.000
_cell.angle_alpha   90.00
_cell.angle_beta   90.00
_cell.angle_gamma   90.00
#
_symmetry.space_group_name_H-M   'P 1'
#
loop_
_entity.id
_entity.type
_entity.pdbx_description
1 polymer ?
#
loop_
_entity_poly.entity_id
_entity_poly.type
_entity_poly.pdbx_seq_one_letter_code
_entity_poly.pdbx_strand_id
1 'polypeptide(L)'
;YFKAEIYGGSENFYPLKSRQHLYDSLLAGIIDVALSDSGVAEYATNNIYCNLTLVGNDFDRGAFAIVIPKKWVYAQDLDVGILSLKESGKIENLRQKWFQSQYCSDSTTTITTTAIEIKATSDIILKIIYHNL
;
A
#
# COMPACT_ATOMS: atom_id res chain seq x y z
N TYR A 1 -6.14 23.25 2.38
CA TYR A 1 -7.34 22.43 2.15
C TYR A 1 -7.17 21.02 2.70
N PHE A 2 -6.22 20.19 2.22
CA PHE A 2 -6.01 18.81 2.71
C PHE A 2 -5.73 18.66 4.22
N LYS A 3 -5.02 19.61 4.83
CA LYS A 3 -4.70 19.65 6.28
C LYS A 3 -5.89 19.97 7.21
N ALA A 4 -7.03 20.43 6.70
CA ALA A 4 -8.16 20.79 7.56
C ALA A 4 -9.17 19.63 7.68
N GLU A 5 -9.30 18.83 6.63
CA GLU A 5 -10.32 17.78 6.49
C GLU A 5 -10.00 16.52 7.30
N ILE A 6 -8.71 16.24 7.51
CA ILE A 6 -8.24 15.09 8.31
C ILE A 6 -8.22 15.41 9.83
N TYR A 7 -8.08 16.69 10.21
CA TYR A 7 -7.57 17.04 11.54
C TYR A 7 -8.61 17.57 12.53
N GLY A 8 -9.83 17.90 12.10
CA GLY A 8 -10.86 18.46 13.00
C GLY A 8 -10.39 19.67 13.83
N GLY A 9 -9.28 20.32 13.45
CA GLY A 9 -8.65 21.42 14.20
C GLY A 9 -7.54 21.08 15.20
N SER A 10 -7.12 19.82 15.40
CA SER A 10 -5.96 19.49 16.28
C SER A 10 -4.74 19.03 15.46
N GLU A 11 -3.58 19.67 15.63
CA GLU A 11 -2.33 19.29 14.95
C GLU A 11 -1.63 18.12 15.66
N ASN A 12 -2.21 16.92 15.63
CA ASN A 12 -1.57 15.67 16.09
C ASN A 12 -0.79 15.01 14.94
N PHE A 13 0.20 15.72 14.37
CA PHE A 13 1.07 15.17 13.34
C PHE A 13 2.43 14.77 13.92
N TYR A 14 2.78 13.49 13.78
CA TYR A 14 4.10 12.98 14.15
C TYR A 14 5.01 12.89 12.92
N PRO A 15 6.08 13.71 12.82
CA PRO A 15 6.94 13.72 11.64
C PRO A 15 7.78 12.46 11.55
N LEU A 16 7.51 11.64 10.53
CA LEU A 16 8.26 10.44 10.22
C LEU A 16 9.44 10.76 9.29
N LYS A 17 10.59 10.11 9.54
CA LYS A 17 11.87 10.40 8.87
C LYS A 17 12.25 9.37 7.81
N SER A 18 11.72 8.15 7.93
CA SER A 18 12.00 7.03 7.05
C SER A 18 10.91 5.98 7.19
N ARG A 19 10.86 5.03 6.25
CA ARG A 19 9.96 3.86 6.35
C ARG A 19 10.22 3.03 7.60
N GLN A 20 11.49 2.83 7.97
CA GLN A 20 11.83 2.10 9.19
C GLN A 20 11.29 2.81 10.43
N HIS A 21 11.49 4.13 10.54
CA HIS A 21 10.98 4.91 11.66
C HIS A 21 9.44 4.88 11.74
N LEU A 22 8.76 4.81 10.59
CA LEU A 22 7.30 4.63 10.52
C LEU A 22 6.87 3.32 11.19
N TYR A 23 7.45 2.19 10.77
CA TYR A 23 7.07 0.89 11.32
C TYR A 23 7.50 0.75 12.78
N ASP A 24 8.70 1.17 13.15
CA ASP A 24 9.15 1.17 14.55
C ASP A 24 8.21 1.98 15.45
N SER A 25 7.72 3.14 14.97
CA SER A 25 6.79 3.98 15.72
C SER A 25 5.41 3.34 15.88
N LEU A 26 4.91 2.64 14.86
CA LEU A 26 3.66 1.88 14.95
C LEU A 26 3.79 0.72 15.94
N LEU A 27 4.87 -0.05 15.83
CA LEU A 27 5.14 -1.22 16.68
C LEU A 27 5.34 -0.83 18.15
N ALA A 28 5.95 0.33 18.40
CA ALA A 28 6.16 0.88 19.73
C ALA A 28 4.92 1.60 20.30
N GLY A 29 3.83 1.73 19.54
CA GLY A 29 2.63 2.46 19.95
C GLY A 29 2.84 3.98 20.10
N ILE A 30 3.88 4.53 19.46
CA ILE A 30 4.17 5.97 19.43
C ILE A 30 3.18 6.70 18.51
N ILE A 31 2.76 6.03 17.44
CA ILE A 31 1.70 6.49 16.54
C ILE A 31 0.66 5.40 16.38
N ASP A 32 -0.62 5.80 16.32
CA ASP A 32 -1.73 4.85 16.13
C ASP A 32 -1.96 4.49 14.66
N VAL A 33 -1.54 5.39 13.76
CA VAL A 33 -1.85 5.36 12.33
C VAL A 33 -0.72 5.95 11.52
N ALA A 34 -0.40 5.30 10.41
CA ALA A 34 0.38 5.88 9.33
C ALA A 34 -0.40 5.81 8.01
N LEU A 35 -0.13 6.75 7.10
CA LEU A 35 -0.57 6.69 5.70
C LEU A 35 0.60 6.21 4.85
N SER A 36 0.36 5.21 4.01
CA SER A 36 1.35 4.62 3.11
C SER A 36 0.68 4.26 1.78
N ASP A 37 1.48 4.06 0.74
CA ASP A 37 1.03 3.40 -0.48
C ASP A 37 0.54 1.98 -0.23
N SER A 38 -0.52 1.57 -0.93
CA SER A 38 -1.27 0.33 -0.75
C SER A 38 -0.44 -0.86 -1.17
N GLY A 39 0.34 -0.76 -2.25
CA GLY A 39 1.28 -1.80 -2.63
C GLY A 39 2.38 -1.96 -1.59
N VAL A 40 2.94 -0.83 -1.11
CA VAL A 40 3.97 -0.85 -0.06
C VAL A 40 3.40 -1.42 1.25
N ALA A 41 2.18 -1.05 1.62
CA ALA A 41 1.54 -1.46 2.85
C ALA A 41 1.09 -2.93 2.79
N GLU A 42 0.45 -3.37 1.70
CA GLU A 42 0.08 -4.77 1.42
C GLU A 42 1.30 -5.68 1.51
N TYR A 43 2.40 -5.29 0.86
CA TYR A 43 3.64 -6.05 0.98
C TYR A 43 4.16 -6.09 2.41
N ALA A 44 4.25 -4.93 3.08
CA ALA A 44 4.82 -4.83 4.40
C ALA A 44 4.04 -5.62 5.45
N THR A 45 2.71 -5.55 5.46
CA THR A 45 1.88 -6.27 6.45
C THR A 45 1.79 -7.76 6.16
N ASN A 46 1.79 -8.18 4.89
CA ASN A 46 1.69 -9.60 4.53
C ASN A 46 3.02 -10.37 4.62
N ASN A 47 4.15 -9.67 4.57
CA ASN A 47 5.47 -10.29 4.44
C ASN A 47 6.45 -9.96 5.58
N ILE A 48 6.31 -8.79 6.24
CA ILE A 48 7.35 -8.28 7.16
C ILE A 48 6.78 -8.03 8.57
N TYR A 49 5.69 -7.29 8.68
CA TYR A 49 5.12 -6.82 9.94
C TYR A 49 3.74 -7.43 10.18
N CYS A 50 3.69 -8.72 10.46
CA CYS A 50 2.45 -9.50 10.56
C CYS A 50 1.48 -9.04 11.66
N ASN A 51 1.96 -8.27 12.63
CA ASN A 51 1.17 -7.72 13.73
C ASN A 51 0.53 -6.36 13.40
N LEU A 52 0.76 -5.87 12.20
CA LEU A 52 0.19 -4.65 11.66
C LEU A 52 -0.89 -5.03 10.64
N THR A 53 -2.00 -4.31 10.65
CA THR A 53 -3.10 -4.52 9.71
C THR A 53 -3.43 -3.27 8.93
N LEU A 54 -3.92 -3.48 7.73
CA LEU A 54 -4.36 -2.46 6.80
C LEU A 54 -5.82 -2.10 7.09
N VAL A 55 -6.10 -0.84 7.40
CA VAL A 55 -7.46 -0.35 7.71
C VAL A 55 -7.83 0.83 6.81
N GLY A 56 -9.12 0.89 6.44
CA GLY A 56 -9.69 2.01 5.67
C GLY A 56 -9.83 1.73 4.17
N ASN A 57 -10.54 2.63 3.49
CA ASN A 57 -10.75 2.60 2.05
C ASN A 57 -9.84 3.61 1.35
N ASP A 58 -9.72 3.46 0.03
CA ASP A 58 -9.02 4.43 -0.77
C ASP A 58 -9.71 5.82 -0.74
N PHE A 59 -8.91 6.88 -0.74
CA PHE A 59 -9.09 8.32 -0.51
C PHE A 59 -8.51 9.11 -1.69
N ASP A 60 -7.52 8.57 -2.40
CA ASP A 60 -6.98 9.10 -3.65
C ASP A 60 -6.54 7.94 -4.57
N ARG A 61 -6.65 8.16 -5.89
CA ARG A 61 -6.30 7.16 -6.92
C ARG A 61 -5.07 7.60 -7.69
N GLY A 62 -3.97 6.86 -7.50
CA GLY A 62 -2.69 7.07 -8.16
C GLY A 62 -2.30 5.92 -9.10
N ALA A 63 -1.25 6.14 -9.90
CA ALA A 63 -0.66 5.10 -10.74
C ALA A 63 0.87 5.21 -10.75
N PHE A 64 1.59 4.09 -10.57
CA PHE A 64 3.01 4.03 -10.89
C PHE A 64 3.20 4.07 -12.41
N ALA A 65 4.15 4.88 -12.86
CA ALA A 65 4.46 5.05 -14.28
C ALA A 65 5.96 5.00 -14.52
N ILE A 66 6.34 4.52 -15.69
CA ILE A 66 7.72 4.58 -16.17
C ILE A 66 7.93 5.94 -16.83
N VAL A 67 8.84 6.74 -16.28
CA VAL A 67 9.16 8.06 -16.84
C VAL A 67 10.18 7.89 -17.97
N ILE A 68 9.84 8.37 -19.16
CA ILE A 68 10.70 8.33 -20.35
C ILE A 68 11.04 9.74 -20.83
N PRO A 69 12.19 9.94 -21.52
CA PRO A 69 12.49 11.21 -22.17
C PRO A 69 11.41 11.61 -23.18
N LYS A 70 11.15 12.92 -23.31
CA LYS A 70 10.23 13.43 -24.34
C LYS A 70 10.74 13.04 -25.74
N LYS A 71 9.81 12.59 -26.60
CA LYS A 71 10.08 12.15 -27.98
C LYS A 71 11.05 10.96 -28.07
N TRP A 72 11.12 10.11 -27.05
CA TRP A 72 11.86 8.87 -27.13
C TRP A 72 11.26 7.96 -28.19
N VAL A 73 12.10 7.45 -29.11
CA VAL A 73 11.65 6.73 -30.31
C VAL A 73 10.94 5.41 -30.00
N TYR A 74 11.20 4.82 -28.82
CA TYR A 74 10.60 3.55 -28.39
C TYR A 74 9.39 3.72 -27.46
N ALA A 75 8.87 4.94 -27.29
CA ALA A 75 7.74 5.20 -26.40
C ALA A 75 6.52 4.30 -26.76
N GLN A 76 6.20 4.23 -28.05
CA GLN A 76 5.09 3.41 -28.53
C GLN A 76 5.33 1.91 -28.34
N ASP A 77 6.55 1.44 -28.65
CA ASP A 77 6.91 0.03 -28.47
C ASP A 77 6.85 -0.38 -26.99
N LEU A 78 7.27 0.50 -26.09
CA LEU A 78 7.17 0.30 -24.64
C LEU A 78 5.70 0.19 -24.21
N ASP A 79 4.84 1.10 -24.66
CA ASP A 79 3.41 1.11 -24.30
C ASP A 79 2.72 -0.18 -24.77
N VAL A 80 2.95 -0.59 -26.02
CA VAL A 80 2.42 -1.84 -26.59
C VAL A 80 2.96 -3.06 -25.83
N GLY A 81 4.25 -3.05 -25.50
CA GLY A 81 4.87 -4.11 -24.70
C GLY A 81 4.24 -4.26 -23.32
N ILE A 82 4.03 -3.15 -22.61
CA ILE A 82 3.38 -3.14 -21.29
C ILE A 82 1.93 -3.64 -21.41
N LEU A 83 1.18 -3.19 -22.42
CA LEU A 83 -0.19 -3.66 -22.64
C LEU A 83 -0.24 -5.17 -22.87
N SER A 84 0.65 -5.71 -23.70
CA SER A 84 0.76 -7.15 -23.95
C SER A 84 1.08 -7.94 -22.67
N LEU A 85 1.95 -7.41 -21.81
CA LEU A 85 2.24 -8.03 -20.50
C LEU A 85 1.02 -8.05 -19.57
N LYS A 86 0.19 -7.01 -19.61
CA LYS A 86 -1.06 -6.95 -18.84
C LYS A 86 -2.09 -7.94 -19.38
N GLU A 87 -2.34 -7.92 -20.69
CA GLU A 87 -3.33 -8.80 -21.35
C GLU A 87 -2.97 -10.29 -21.23
N SER A 88 -1.68 -10.61 -21.26
CA SER A 88 -1.21 -11.99 -21.04
C SER A 88 -1.22 -12.45 -19.58
N GLY A 89 -1.63 -11.59 -18.64
CA GLY A 89 -1.66 -11.90 -17.20
C GLY A 89 -0.28 -11.96 -16.54
N LYS A 90 0.80 -11.62 -17.24
CA LYS A 90 2.17 -11.68 -16.67
C LYS A 90 2.36 -10.68 -15.53
N ILE A 91 1.76 -9.49 -15.64
CA ILE A 91 1.78 -8.51 -14.56
C ILE A 91 1.05 -9.04 -13.32
N GLU A 92 -0.09 -9.71 -13.51
CA GLU A 92 -0.83 -10.32 -12.39
C GLU A 92 -0.03 -11.44 -11.73
N ASN A 93 0.62 -12.30 -12.52
CA ASN A 93 1.48 -13.34 -11.97
C ASN A 93 2.64 -12.77 -11.14
N LEU A 94 3.21 -11.63 -11.55
CA LEU A 94 4.23 -10.93 -10.75
C LEU A 94 3.63 -10.37 -9.45
N ARG A 95 2.42 -9.78 -9.51
CA ARG A 95 1.71 -9.30 -8.30
C ARG A 95 1.51 -10.46 -7.32
N GLN A 96 0.95 -11.57 -7.76
CA GLN A 96 0.70 -12.73 -6.90
C GLN A 96 2.00 -13.26 -6.27
N LYS A 97 3.05 -13.40 -7.09
CA LYS A 97 4.35 -13.89 -6.62
C LYS A 97 4.95 -13.01 -5.52
N TRP A 98 4.89 -11.68 -5.66
CA TRP A 98 5.60 -10.78 -4.77
C TRP A 98 4.76 -10.22 -3.63
N PHE A 99 3.43 -10.10 -3.78
CA PHE A 99 2.56 -9.45 -2.79
C PHE A 99 1.63 -10.44 -2.06
N GLN A 100 1.32 -11.59 -2.66
CA GLN A 100 0.41 -12.60 -2.08
C GLN A 100 1.13 -13.82 -1.50
N SER A 101 2.47 -13.81 -1.48
CA SER A 101 3.25 -14.79 -0.74
C SER A 101 3.07 -14.52 0.76
N GLN A 102 2.07 -15.13 1.39
CA GLN A 102 1.81 -14.98 2.82
C GLN A 102 2.91 -15.66 3.64
N TYR A 103 3.92 -14.91 4.05
CA TYR A 103 4.90 -15.38 5.05
C TYR A 103 4.35 -15.28 6.47
N CYS A 104 3.40 -14.37 6.69
CA CYS A 104 2.59 -14.33 7.90
C CYS A 104 1.57 -15.48 7.84
N SER A 105 1.76 -16.52 8.66
CA SER A 105 0.78 -17.61 8.77
C SER A 105 -0.50 -17.09 9.42
N ASP A 106 -1.67 -17.51 8.92
CA ASP A 106 -2.97 -17.20 9.50
C ASP A 106 -3.03 -17.64 10.97
N SER A 107 -2.80 -16.72 11.89
CA SER A 107 -3.33 -16.87 13.24
C SER A 107 -4.83 -16.64 13.12
N THR A 108 -5.58 -17.73 12.89
CA THR A 108 -7.05 -17.77 12.89
C THR A 108 -7.60 -17.02 14.11
N THR A 109 -7.94 -15.75 13.93
CA THR A 109 -8.78 -15.00 14.84
C THR A 109 -9.88 -14.41 14.00
N THR A 110 -11.06 -15.03 14.09
CA THR A 110 -12.27 -14.64 13.36
C THR A 110 -12.70 -13.24 13.81
N ILE A 111 -12.23 -12.21 13.09
CA ILE A 111 -12.82 -10.87 13.18
C ILE A 111 -13.46 -10.61 11.81
N THR A 112 -14.78 -10.51 11.80
CA THR A 112 -15.57 -10.16 10.62
C THR A 112 -15.20 -8.73 10.20
N THR A 113 -14.29 -8.61 9.24
CA THR A 113 -14.05 -7.37 8.51
C THR A 113 -14.50 -7.58 7.08
N THR A 114 -15.38 -6.69 6.62
CA THR A 114 -15.97 -6.67 5.28
C THR A 114 -14.86 -6.72 4.23
N ALA A 115 -14.86 -7.76 3.40
CA ALA A 115 -13.92 -7.89 2.29
C ALA A 115 -14.07 -6.68 1.35
N ILE A 116 -12.95 -6.00 1.07
CA ILE A 116 -12.90 -4.90 0.10
C ILE A 116 -12.49 -5.51 -1.25
N GLU A 117 -13.20 -5.14 -2.31
CA GLU A 117 -12.93 -5.55 -3.69
C GLU A 117 -11.48 -5.29 -4.09
N ILE A 118 -10.81 -6.31 -4.63
CA ILE A 118 -9.45 -6.21 -5.13
C ILE A 118 -9.49 -5.59 -6.53
N LYS A 119 -9.12 -4.31 -6.64
CA LYS A 119 -8.76 -3.69 -7.90
C LYS A 119 -7.29 -3.33 -7.84
N ALA A 120 -6.47 -3.99 -8.66
CA ALA A 120 -5.04 -3.70 -8.75
C ALA A 120 -4.81 -2.34 -9.44
N THR A 121 -4.87 -1.27 -8.64
CA THR A 121 -4.28 0.03 -8.95
C THR A 121 -3.34 0.38 -7.79
N SER A 122 -2.23 1.04 -8.09
CA SER A 122 -1.28 1.46 -7.06
C SER A 122 -1.84 2.67 -6.32
N ASP A 123 -2.56 2.39 -5.25
CA ASP A 123 -3.32 3.36 -4.46
C ASP A 123 -2.44 3.88 -3.32
N ILE A 124 -2.52 5.15 -2.90
CA ILE A 124 -1.64 5.67 -1.82
C ILE A 124 -2.24 5.45 -0.42
N ILE A 125 -2.71 4.25 -0.02
CA ILE A 125 -3.51 4.14 1.23
C ILE A 125 -3.23 2.87 2.00
N LEU A 126 -3.16 3.00 3.33
CA LEU A 126 -3.80 2.16 4.35
C LEU A 126 -3.41 2.67 5.74
N LYS A 127 -4.41 2.87 6.61
CA LYS A 127 -4.20 3.18 8.02
C LYS A 127 -3.68 1.91 8.68
N ILE A 128 -2.38 1.89 8.95
CA ILE A 128 -1.76 0.75 9.62
C ILE A 128 -2.03 0.87 11.12
N ILE A 129 -2.68 -0.13 11.72
CA ILE A 129 -2.95 -0.15 13.17
C ILE A 129 -2.18 -1.31 13.81
N TYR A 130 -1.56 -1.02 14.95
CA TYR A 130 -0.97 -2.02 15.83
C TYR A 130 -2.05 -2.69 16.70
N HIS A 131 -2.13 -4.02 16.68
CA HIS A 131 -3.03 -4.78 17.56
C HIS A 131 -2.30 -5.13 18.86
N ASN A 132 -2.75 -4.57 20.00
CA ASN A 132 -2.44 -5.14 21.31
C ASN A 132 -3.49 -6.22 21.62
N LEU A 133 -3.06 -7.37 22.13
CA LEU A 133 -3.94 -8.37 22.74
C LEU A 133 -4.51 -7.86 24.07
#